data_AF-A0A6L4WQX7-F1
#
_entry.id   AF-A0A6L4WQX7-F1
#
_cell.length_a   1.000
_cell.length_b   1.000
_cell.length_c   1.000
_cell.angle_alpha   90.00
_cell.angle_beta   90.00
_cell.angle_gamma   90.00
#
_symmetry.space_group_name_H-M   'P 1'
#
loop_
_entity.id
_entity.type
_entity.pdbx_description
1 polymer ?
#
loop_
_entity_poly.entity_id
_entity_poly.type
_entity_poly.pdbx_seq_one_letter_code
_entity_poly.pdbx_strand_id
1 'polypeptide(L)'
;MNKVKFLLFFLIFTNCLFANEIIDYVKLTPKEEAFLRNTKIKVITSNTWAPINMYNDKDELSGIAIDFWNKIKERAHINSEIVTAKDWNHVLNSIKNKEADITIGTSYDKNKLDYANFTSSYISFPIAFATLFDKRFIPNASFLEGKKVAVGENYSSHNILKEHFPNIDFVTVKNTKEALELLSAGKVEAAVDILPTIAHLISVNGYYNLKISGTSEHKVHVSFMIKRL
;
A
#
# COMPACT_ATOMS: atom_id res chain seq x y z
N MET A 1 15.67 -54.29 14.73
CA MET A 1 14.77 -53.12 14.88
C MET A 1 15.35 -51.79 14.34
N ASN A 2 16.44 -51.79 13.54
CA ASN A 2 17.12 -50.54 13.10
C ASN A 2 17.16 -50.29 11.57
N LYS A 3 16.80 -51.26 10.71
CA LYS A 3 16.84 -51.06 9.25
C LYS A 3 15.56 -50.43 8.66
N VAL A 4 14.40 -50.69 9.28
CA VAL A 4 13.10 -50.18 8.79
C VAL A 4 12.91 -48.69 9.10
N LYS A 5 13.41 -48.20 10.25
CA LYS A 5 13.39 -46.77 10.58
C LYS A 5 14.28 -45.91 9.67
N PHE A 6 15.40 -46.47 9.17
CA PHE A 6 16.31 -45.74 8.28
C PHE A 6 15.73 -45.60 6.86
N LEU A 7 15.02 -46.63 6.36
CA LEU A 7 14.37 -46.58 5.05
C LEU A 7 13.19 -45.58 5.00
N LEU A 8 12.41 -45.49 6.09
CA LEU A 8 11.32 -44.51 6.21
C LEU A 8 11.84 -43.06 6.34
N PHE A 9 13.00 -42.85 6.96
CA PHE A 9 13.60 -41.51 7.04
C PHE A 9 14.16 -41.03 5.69
N PHE A 10 14.68 -41.96 4.87
CA PHE A 10 15.20 -41.65 3.54
C PHE A 10 14.07 -41.33 2.53
N LEU A 11 12.94 -42.04 2.60
CA LEU A 11 11.78 -41.82 1.72
C LEU A 11 11.07 -40.49 1.95
N ILE A 12 11.11 -39.96 3.18
CA ILE A 12 10.57 -38.64 3.52
C ILE A 12 11.54 -37.53 3.07
N PHE A 13 12.86 -37.76 3.14
CA PHE A 13 13.85 -36.77 2.72
C PHE A 13 13.94 -36.59 1.19
N THR A 14 13.74 -37.64 0.39
CA THR A 14 13.76 -37.52 -1.09
C THR A 14 12.51 -36.83 -1.67
N ASN A 15 11.38 -36.84 -0.97
CA ASN A 15 10.17 -36.12 -1.42
C ASN A 15 10.19 -34.63 -1.07
N CYS A 16 11.11 -34.18 -0.21
CA CYS A 16 11.23 -32.76 0.15
C CYS A 16 12.14 -31.97 -0.81
N LEU A 17 12.90 -32.65 -1.69
CA LEU A 17 13.90 -32.03 -2.58
C LEU A 17 13.35 -31.58 -3.94
N PHE A 18 12.09 -31.91 -4.27
CA PHE A 18 11.48 -31.58 -5.57
C PHE A 18 10.06 -31.04 -5.46
N ALA A 19 9.77 -30.25 -4.43
CA ALA A 19 8.76 -29.20 -4.62
C ALA A 19 9.42 -28.08 -5.45
N ASN A 20 9.69 -28.36 -6.73
CA ASN A 20 9.84 -27.29 -7.69
C ASN A 20 8.46 -26.61 -7.69
N GLU A 21 8.34 -25.45 -7.04
CA GLU A 21 7.19 -24.59 -7.29
C GLU A 21 7.16 -24.38 -8.81
N ILE A 22 6.14 -24.94 -9.47
CA ILE A 22 5.90 -24.65 -10.87
C ILE A 22 5.52 -23.17 -10.90
N ILE A 23 6.50 -22.31 -11.17
CA ILE A 23 6.27 -20.89 -11.37
C ILE A 23 5.45 -20.80 -12.65
N ASP A 24 4.15 -20.53 -12.50
CA ASP A 24 3.26 -20.28 -13.63
C ASP A 24 3.61 -18.91 -14.22
N TYR A 25 4.34 -18.93 -15.34
CA TYR A 25 4.78 -17.73 -16.04
C TYR A 25 3.60 -17.08 -16.77
N VAL A 26 3.58 -15.75 -16.79
CA VAL A 26 2.54 -15.00 -17.49
C VAL A 26 2.67 -15.25 -18.99
N LYS A 27 1.57 -15.66 -19.64
CA LYS A 27 1.52 -15.81 -21.09
C LYS A 27 1.47 -14.43 -21.75
N LEU A 28 2.63 -13.95 -22.17
CA LEU A 28 2.79 -12.67 -22.89
C LEU A 28 2.67 -12.88 -24.40
N THR A 29 2.18 -11.86 -25.09
CA THR A 29 2.28 -11.79 -26.55
C THR A 29 3.74 -11.54 -26.97
N PRO A 30 4.15 -11.89 -28.20
CA PRO A 30 5.51 -11.62 -28.68
C PRO A 30 5.90 -10.14 -28.59
N LYS A 31 4.94 -9.24 -28.77
CA LYS A 31 5.15 -7.78 -28.66
C LYS A 31 5.41 -7.35 -27.22
N GLU A 32 4.65 -7.86 -26.26
CA GLU A 32 4.84 -7.55 -24.83
C GLU A 32 6.15 -8.12 -24.32
N GLU A 33 6.48 -9.35 -24.70
CA GLU A 33 7.72 -10.01 -24.31
C GLU A 33 8.95 -9.26 -24.88
N ALA A 34 8.89 -8.84 -26.15
CA ALA A 34 9.91 -8.00 -26.76
C ALA A 34 10.01 -6.63 -26.06
N PHE A 35 8.89 -6.02 -25.67
CA PHE A 35 8.89 -4.77 -24.92
C PHE A 35 9.57 -4.92 -23.57
N LEU A 36 9.19 -5.92 -22.76
CA LEU A 36 9.73 -6.13 -21.42
C LEU A 36 11.21 -6.52 -21.43
N ARG A 37 11.66 -7.30 -22.43
CA ARG A 37 13.09 -7.65 -22.59
C ARG A 37 13.97 -6.43 -22.87
N ASN A 38 13.46 -5.47 -23.64
CA ASN A 38 14.24 -4.33 -24.13
C ASN A 38 14.03 -3.05 -23.32
N THR A 39 13.19 -3.08 -22.29
CA THR A 39 12.82 -1.90 -21.50
C THR A 39 13.18 -2.09 -20.04
N LYS A 40 13.94 -1.15 -19.46
CA LYS A 40 14.11 -1.06 -18.02
C LYS A 40 12.96 -0.21 -17.44
N ILE A 41 12.06 -0.84 -16.70
CA ILE A 41 10.89 -0.19 -16.09
C ILE A 41 11.32 0.57 -14.83
N LYS A 42 11.08 1.88 -14.78
CA LYS A 42 11.30 2.73 -13.62
C LYS A 42 10.10 2.70 -12.70
N VAL A 43 10.25 2.06 -11.55
CA VAL A 43 9.24 2.02 -10.50
C VAL A 43 9.55 3.09 -9.48
N ILE A 44 8.55 3.87 -9.07
CA ILE A 44 8.67 4.86 -8.01
C ILE A 44 7.67 4.58 -6.90
N THR A 45 8.12 4.66 -5.65
CA THR A 45 7.27 4.47 -4.47
C THR A 45 7.78 5.31 -3.30
N SER A 46 7.00 5.44 -2.23
CA SER A 46 7.46 6.01 -0.95
C SER A 46 7.81 4.89 0.04
N ASN A 47 8.27 5.24 1.23
CA ASN A 47 8.53 4.32 2.35
C ASN A 47 7.70 4.67 3.60
N THR A 48 6.68 5.51 3.46
CA THR A 48 5.94 6.08 4.60
C THR A 48 4.54 5.50 4.77
N TRP A 49 4.23 4.37 4.11
CA TRP A 49 2.90 3.78 4.12
C TRP A 49 2.95 2.32 4.58
N ALA A 50 3.56 2.10 5.76
CA ALA A 50 3.61 0.79 6.39
C ALA A 50 2.20 0.25 6.70
N PRO A 51 1.90 -1.04 6.45
CA PRO A 51 2.80 -2.10 5.98
C PRO A 51 2.79 -2.30 4.44
N ILE A 52 2.24 -1.37 3.67
CA ILE A 52 2.15 -1.47 2.20
C ILE A 52 3.53 -1.27 1.57
N ASN A 53 4.22 -0.19 1.94
CA ASN A 53 5.58 0.12 1.51
C ASN A 53 6.33 0.90 2.61
N MET A 54 7.41 0.31 3.10
CA MET A 54 8.19 0.81 4.25
C MET A 54 9.65 0.34 4.17
N TYR A 55 10.50 0.85 5.06
CA TYR A 55 11.78 0.20 5.33
C TYR A 55 11.61 -0.83 6.45
N ASN A 56 12.27 -1.99 6.30
CA ASN A 56 12.40 -2.97 7.38
C ASN A 56 13.53 -2.55 8.34
N ASP A 57 13.77 -3.37 9.37
CA ASP A 57 14.82 -3.13 10.37
C ASP A 57 16.26 -3.16 9.81
N LYS A 58 16.42 -3.54 8.54
CA LYS A 58 17.71 -3.56 7.81
C LYS A 58 17.85 -2.40 6.82
N ASP A 59 16.97 -1.40 6.89
CA ASP A 59 16.89 -0.27 5.96
C ASP A 59 16.64 -0.68 4.49
N GLU A 60 16.02 -1.84 4.27
CA GLU A 60 15.64 -2.33 2.94
C GLU A 60 14.17 -2.05 2.65
N LEU A 61 13.89 -1.63 1.42
CA LEU A 61 12.53 -1.38 0.98
C LEU A 61 11.73 -2.69 1.00
N SER A 62 10.62 -2.69 1.72
CA SER A 62 9.82 -3.87 2.02
C SER A 62 8.33 -3.51 2.14
N GLY A 63 7.49 -4.54 2.34
CA GLY A 63 6.05 -4.39 2.51
C GLY A 63 5.25 -5.06 1.40
N ILE A 64 3.93 -5.09 1.58
CA ILE A 64 3.01 -5.86 0.74
C ILE A 64 3.13 -5.50 -0.75
N ALA A 65 3.24 -4.21 -1.08
CA ALA A 65 3.37 -3.77 -2.46
C ALA A 65 4.71 -4.20 -3.09
N ILE A 66 5.78 -4.22 -2.30
CA ILE A 66 7.12 -4.63 -2.73
C ILE A 66 7.14 -6.14 -3.01
N ASP A 67 6.58 -6.93 -2.11
CA ASP A 67 6.47 -8.38 -2.26
C ASP A 67 5.62 -8.75 -3.49
N PHE A 68 4.50 -8.05 -3.67
CA PHE A 68 3.62 -8.26 -4.83
C PHE A 68 4.32 -7.88 -6.15
N TRP A 69 5.03 -6.75 -6.18
CA TRP A 69 5.82 -6.34 -7.33
C TRP A 69 6.93 -7.34 -7.67
N ASN A 70 7.66 -7.84 -6.67
CA ASN A 70 8.71 -8.83 -6.87
C ASN A 70 8.17 -10.11 -7.52
N LYS A 71 7.00 -10.59 -7.10
CA LYS A 71 6.33 -11.74 -7.74
C LYS A 71 5.94 -11.47 -9.18
N ILE A 72 5.44 -10.27 -9.49
CA ILE A 72 5.11 -9.89 -10.88
C ILE A 72 6.38 -9.81 -11.73
N LYS A 73 7.43 -9.19 -11.19
CA LYS A 73 8.73 -9.06 -11.85
C LYS A 73 9.31 -10.42 -12.21
N GLU A 74 9.25 -11.38 -11.29
CA GLU A 74 9.72 -12.75 -11.48
C GLU A 74 8.91 -13.47 -12.58
N ARG A 75 7.58 -13.44 -12.49
CA ARG A 75 6.69 -14.17 -13.42
C ARG A 75 6.60 -13.60 -14.83
N ALA A 76 6.93 -12.32 -15.01
CA ALA A 76 6.89 -11.64 -16.30
C ALA A 76 8.30 -11.24 -16.80
N HIS A 77 9.36 -11.68 -16.13
CA HIS A 77 10.76 -11.37 -16.47
C HIS A 77 11.01 -9.87 -16.67
N ILE A 78 10.43 -9.03 -15.80
CA ILE A 78 10.53 -7.58 -15.92
C ILE A 78 11.91 -7.12 -15.44
N ASN A 79 12.65 -6.43 -16.31
CA ASN A 79 13.82 -5.66 -15.87
C ASN A 79 13.34 -4.32 -15.27
N SER A 80 13.55 -4.11 -13.97
CA SER A 80 13.09 -2.90 -13.28
C SER A 80 14.06 -2.39 -12.23
N GLU A 81 14.02 -1.08 -12.01
CA GLU A 81 14.63 -0.40 -10.87
C GLU A 81 13.55 0.28 -10.04
N ILE A 82 13.65 0.18 -8.71
CA ILE A 82 12.76 0.88 -7.80
C ILE A 82 13.51 2.07 -7.21
N VAL A 83 12.88 3.25 -7.27
CA VAL A 83 13.36 4.48 -6.65
C VAL A 83 12.41 4.86 -5.51
N THR A 84 12.97 5.13 -4.34
CA THR A 84 12.20 5.65 -3.20
C THR A 84 12.15 7.18 -3.28
N ALA A 85 10.93 7.72 -3.38
CA ALA A 85 10.67 9.15 -3.37
C ALA A 85 10.60 9.70 -1.93
N LYS A 86 10.91 10.99 -1.78
CA LYS A 86 10.87 11.71 -0.50
C LYS A 86 9.47 11.72 0.16
N ASP A 87 8.41 11.76 -0.65
CA ASP A 87 7.03 11.83 -0.21
C ASP A 87 6.09 11.38 -1.34
N TRP A 88 4.80 11.25 -1.02
CA TRP A 88 3.79 10.78 -1.97
C TRP A 88 3.55 11.75 -3.13
N ASN A 89 3.61 13.06 -2.87
CA ASN A 89 3.43 14.08 -3.91
C ASN A 89 4.54 13.98 -4.97
N HIS A 90 5.77 13.66 -4.57
CA HIS A 90 6.87 13.39 -5.48
C HIS A 90 6.60 12.15 -6.35
N VAL A 91 6.06 11.05 -5.79
CA VAL A 91 5.63 9.88 -6.58
C VAL A 91 4.63 10.29 -7.66
N LEU A 92 3.59 11.04 -7.29
CA LEU A 92 2.55 11.49 -8.22
C LEU A 92 3.12 12.37 -9.34
N ASN A 93 4.00 13.31 -8.99
CA ASN A 93 4.63 14.20 -9.95
C ASN A 93 5.55 13.46 -10.92
N SER A 94 6.34 12.50 -10.46
CA SER A 94 7.23 11.73 -11.35
C SER A 94 6.47 10.86 -12.34
N ILE A 95 5.29 10.32 -11.98
CA ILE A 95 4.41 9.63 -12.93
C ILE A 95 3.82 10.62 -13.93
N LYS A 96 3.28 11.75 -13.45
CA LYS A 96 2.68 12.79 -14.29
C LYS A 96 3.68 13.38 -15.31
N ASN A 97 4.93 13.60 -14.88
CA ASN A 97 6.01 14.13 -15.72
C ASN A 97 6.72 13.06 -16.55
N LYS A 98 6.26 11.80 -16.49
CA LYS A 98 6.85 10.65 -17.20
C LYS A 98 8.31 10.36 -16.82
N GLU A 99 8.76 10.82 -15.65
CA GLU A 99 10.07 10.54 -15.05
C GLU A 99 10.16 9.10 -14.52
N ALA A 100 9.01 8.55 -14.09
CA ALA A 100 8.82 7.16 -13.70
C ALA A 100 7.69 6.51 -14.51
N ASP A 101 7.74 5.19 -14.64
CA ASP A 101 6.78 4.41 -15.43
C ASP A 101 5.61 3.91 -14.59
N ILE A 102 5.88 3.46 -13.36
CA ILE A 102 4.90 2.75 -12.52
C ILE A 102 5.07 3.16 -11.06
N THR A 103 3.97 3.29 -10.33
CA THR A 103 3.94 3.19 -8.87
C THR A 103 3.02 2.06 -8.42
N ILE A 104 3.40 1.38 -7.34
CA ILE A 104 2.90 0.04 -6.98
C ILE A 104 1.97 0.00 -5.75
N GLY A 105 1.74 1.15 -5.11
CA GLY A 105 0.89 1.28 -3.93
C GLY A 105 0.01 2.52 -4.00
N THR A 106 -1.12 2.42 -4.69
CA THR A 106 -2.12 3.50 -4.82
C THR A 106 -3.49 2.90 -5.10
N SER A 107 -4.51 3.70 -5.36
CA SER A 107 -5.79 3.22 -5.86
C SER A 107 -6.21 3.98 -7.10
N TYR A 108 -7.18 3.42 -7.83
CA TYR A 108 -7.88 4.12 -8.90
C TYR A 108 -8.34 5.50 -8.45
N ASP A 109 -8.12 6.50 -9.30
CA ASP A 109 -8.58 7.87 -9.12
C ASP A 109 -8.93 8.45 -10.48
N LYS A 110 -10.21 8.74 -10.68
CA LYS A 110 -10.73 9.28 -11.94
C LYS A 110 -10.06 10.61 -12.32
N ASN A 111 -9.61 11.40 -11.35
CA ASN A 111 -8.97 12.70 -11.58
C ASN A 111 -7.52 12.56 -12.08
N LYS A 112 -6.98 11.34 -12.16
CA LYS A 112 -5.63 11.05 -12.64
C LYS A 112 -5.60 10.41 -14.03
N LEU A 113 -6.76 10.14 -14.63
CA LEU A 113 -6.87 9.40 -15.90
C LEU A 113 -6.28 10.15 -17.10
N ASP A 114 -6.14 11.47 -17.02
CA ASP A 114 -5.52 12.27 -18.08
C ASP A 114 -4.03 11.94 -18.27
N TYR A 115 -3.34 11.46 -17.23
CA TYR A 115 -1.91 11.16 -17.26
C TYR A 115 -1.53 9.75 -16.80
N ALA A 116 -2.48 8.95 -16.32
CA ALA A 116 -2.21 7.61 -15.81
C ALA A 116 -3.30 6.59 -16.16
N ASN A 117 -2.87 5.33 -16.26
CA ASN A 117 -3.71 4.14 -16.27
C ASN A 117 -3.59 3.41 -14.92
N PHE A 118 -4.59 2.60 -14.57
CA PHE A 118 -4.58 1.79 -13.36
C PHE A 118 -4.79 0.32 -13.68
N THR A 119 -4.11 -0.56 -12.95
CA THR A 119 -4.38 -2.01 -13.02
C THR A 119 -5.63 -2.36 -12.21
N SER A 120 -6.10 -3.60 -12.35
CA SER A 120 -6.98 -4.19 -11.34
C SER A 120 -6.31 -4.16 -9.96
N SER A 121 -7.11 -4.00 -8.91
CA SER A 121 -6.61 -4.02 -7.54
C SER A 121 -6.20 -5.42 -7.11
N TYR A 122 -5.09 -5.53 -6.38
CA TYR A 122 -4.58 -6.80 -5.86
C TYR A 122 -4.95 -7.03 -4.38
N ILE A 123 -5.33 -5.98 -3.65
CA ILE A 123 -5.82 -6.06 -2.27
C ILE A 123 -6.73 -4.87 -1.97
N SER A 124 -7.59 -4.97 -0.95
CA SER A 124 -8.40 -3.84 -0.51
C SER A 124 -8.49 -3.74 1.01
N PHE A 125 -8.58 -2.52 1.52
CA PHE A 125 -8.67 -2.24 2.94
C PHE A 125 -9.75 -1.20 3.24
N PRO A 126 -10.50 -1.34 4.35
CA PRO A 126 -11.36 -0.26 4.81
C PRO A 126 -10.53 0.95 5.26
N ILE A 127 -11.08 2.15 5.09
CA ILE A 127 -10.52 3.37 5.67
C ILE A 127 -10.91 3.41 7.14
N ALA A 128 -9.94 3.47 8.05
CA ALA A 128 -10.15 3.51 9.49
C ALA A 128 -10.15 4.94 10.03
N PHE A 129 -10.89 5.15 11.12
CA PHE A 129 -10.95 6.40 11.85
C PHE A 129 -10.29 6.23 13.22
N ALA A 130 -9.12 6.84 13.41
CA ALA A 130 -8.48 6.92 14.71
C ALA A 130 -9.01 8.13 15.48
N THR A 131 -9.22 7.98 16.80
CA THR A 131 -9.55 9.09 17.70
C THR A 131 -8.81 8.94 19.03
N LEU A 132 -8.92 9.93 19.91
CA LEU A 132 -8.58 9.77 21.33
C LEU A 132 -9.46 8.69 22.00
N PHE A 133 -8.92 8.08 23.07
CA PHE A 133 -9.55 6.95 23.76
C PHE A 133 -10.91 7.29 24.40
N ASP A 134 -11.11 8.53 24.81
CA ASP A 134 -12.34 9.04 25.45
C ASP A 134 -13.48 9.30 24.45
N LYS A 135 -13.21 9.28 23.14
CA LYS A 135 -14.23 9.54 22.12
C LYS A 135 -15.12 8.33 21.86
N ARG A 136 -16.35 8.61 21.42
CA ARG A 136 -17.35 7.59 21.07
C ARG A 136 -16.97 6.89 19.76
N PHE A 137 -17.51 5.69 19.58
CA PHE A 137 -17.47 4.96 18.33
C PHE A 137 -18.07 5.79 17.17
N ILE A 138 -17.51 5.64 15.98
CA ILE A 138 -17.85 6.34 14.75
C ILE A 138 -18.36 5.28 13.75
N PRO A 139 -19.69 5.14 13.58
CA PRO A 139 -20.25 4.06 12.76
C PRO A 139 -19.90 4.15 11.28
N ASN A 140 -19.75 5.37 10.76
CA ASN A 140 -19.43 5.64 9.36
C ASN A 140 -18.87 7.07 9.21
N ALA A 141 -18.43 7.42 8.00
CA ALA A 141 -17.75 8.68 7.73
C ALA A 141 -18.61 9.95 7.86
N SER A 142 -19.95 9.88 7.82
CA SER A 142 -20.78 11.11 7.95
C SER A 142 -20.67 11.73 9.35
N PHE A 143 -20.32 10.94 10.36
CA PHE A 143 -20.05 11.40 11.73
C PHE A 143 -18.75 12.23 11.85
N LEU A 144 -17.98 12.35 10.76
CA LEU A 144 -16.80 13.20 10.66
C LEU A 144 -17.09 14.55 10.00
N GLU A 145 -18.29 14.77 9.44
CA GLU A 145 -18.62 16.07 8.83
C GLU A 145 -18.55 17.20 9.86
N GLY A 146 -17.98 18.33 9.45
CA GLY A 146 -17.72 19.48 10.31
C GLY A 146 -16.58 19.30 11.33
N LYS A 147 -15.95 18.12 11.39
CA LYS A 147 -14.82 17.85 12.30
C LYS A 147 -13.49 18.04 11.61
N LYS A 148 -12.48 18.41 12.40
CA LYS A 148 -11.09 18.45 11.94
C LYS A 148 -10.53 17.04 11.82
N VAL A 149 -10.25 16.61 10.60
CA VAL A 149 -9.77 15.26 10.29
C VAL A 149 -8.40 15.31 9.61
N ALA A 150 -7.37 14.81 10.29
CA ALA A 150 -6.04 14.72 9.69
C ALA A 150 -5.93 13.56 8.70
N VAL A 151 -5.36 13.82 7.52
CA VAL A 151 -5.16 12.82 6.46
C VAL A 151 -3.94 13.15 5.60
N GLY A 152 -3.26 12.12 5.08
CA GLY A 152 -2.18 12.32 4.11
C GLY A 152 -2.67 13.05 2.85
N GLU A 153 -1.97 14.11 2.46
CA GLU A 153 -2.30 14.86 1.26
C GLU A 153 -2.25 13.97 0.00
N ASN A 154 -3.27 14.04 -0.84
CA ASN A 154 -3.42 13.23 -2.06
C ASN A 154 -3.39 11.69 -1.85
N TYR A 155 -3.53 11.20 -0.61
CA TYR A 155 -3.65 9.78 -0.33
C TYR A 155 -5.01 9.25 -0.81
N SER A 156 -5.09 7.96 -1.12
CA SER A 156 -6.33 7.31 -1.54
C SER A 156 -7.47 7.52 -0.54
N SER A 157 -7.19 7.44 0.77
CA SER A 157 -8.16 7.69 1.83
C SER A 157 -8.71 9.13 1.79
N HIS A 158 -7.85 10.12 1.57
CA HIS A 158 -8.24 11.52 1.42
C HIS A 158 -9.15 11.71 0.20
N ASN A 159 -8.73 11.24 -0.97
CA ASN A 159 -9.47 11.47 -2.20
C ASN A 159 -10.85 10.80 -2.16
N ILE A 160 -10.92 9.55 -1.67
CA ILE A 160 -12.17 8.81 -1.56
C ILE A 160 -13.12 9.48 -0.56
N LEU A 161 -12.64 9.86 0.64
CA LEU A 161 -13.50 10.50 1.62
C LEU A 161 -13.94 11.89 1.17
N LYS A 162 -13.05 12.68 0.55
CA LYS A 162 -13.38 14.02 0.04
C LYS A 162 -14.44 13.97 -1.06
N GLU A 163 -14.43 12.94 -1.91
CA GLU A 163 -15.43 12.75 -2.95
C GLU A 163 -16.84 12.47 -2.38
N HIS A 164 -16.92 11.69 -1.29
CA HIS A 164 -18.21 11.24 -0.73
C HIS A 164 -18.71 12.10 0.44
N PHE A 165 -17.81 12.77 1.16
CA PHE A 165 -18.07 13.56 2.38
C PHE A 165 -17.32 14.90 2.31
N PRO A 166 -17.70 15.79 1.37
CA PRO A 166 -16.98 17.05 1.12
C PRO A 166 -17.05 18.05 2.29
N ASN A 167 -17.94 17.84 3.26
CA ASN A 167 -18.10 18.71 4.43
C ASN A 167 -17.19 18.33 5.62
N ILE A 168 -16.31 17.34 5.47
CA ILE A 168 -15.26 17.06 6.45
C ILE A 168 -14.19 18.17 6.35
N ASP A 169 -13.77 18.73 7.50
CA ASP A 169 -12.68 19.71 7.55
C ASP A 169 -11.33 18.97 7.54
N PHE A 170 -10.83 18.68 6.33
CA PHE A 170 -9.59 17.93 6.15
C PHE A 170 -8.35 18.77 6.46
N VAL A 171 -7.59 18.33 7.46
CA VAL A 171 -6.24 18.82 7.77
C VAL A 171 -5.23 17.94 7.05
N THR A 172 -4.70 18.42 5.92
CA THR A 172 -3.75 17.63 5.14
C THR A 172 -2.35 17.66 5.74
N VAL A 173 -1.66 16.51 5.72
CA VAL A 173 -0.31 16.31 6.27
C VAL A 173 0.56 15.50 5.30
N LYS A 174 1.87 15.42 5.55
CA LYS A 174 2.80 14.73 4.63
C LYS A 174 2.66 13.21 4.68
N ASN A 175 2.25 12.65 5.81
CA ASN A 175 2.07 11.21 6.02
C ASN A 175 1.20 10.90 7.24
N THR A 176 0.80 9.63 7.37
CA THR A 176 -0.11 9.16 8.42
C THR A 176 0.49 9.23 9.82
N LYS A 177 1.83 9.16 9.95
CA LYS A 177 2.50 9.36 11.24
C LYS A 177 2.24 10.77 11.76
N GLU A 178 2.39 11.79 10.91
CA GLU A 178 2.07 13.19 11.26
C GLU A 178 0.58 13.37 11.59
N ALA A 179 -0.34 12.68 10.89
CA ALA A 179 -1.77 12.72 11.20
C ALA A 179 -2.06 12.20 12.63
N LEU A 180 -1.42 11.08 13.00
CA LEU A 180 -1.56 10.50 14.35
C LEU A 180 -0.88 11.37 15.43
N GLU A 181 0.23 12.04 15.11
CA GLU A 181 0.87 13.01 16.01
C GLU A 181 -0.06 14.18 16.34
N LEU A 182 -0.71 14.76 15.32
CA LEU A 182 -1.69 15.84 15.52
C LEU A 182 -2.88 15.37 16.37
N LEU A 183 -3.36 14.15 16.13
CA LEU A 183 -4.47 13.57 16.89
C LEU A 183 -4.08 13.31 18.35
N SER A 184 -2.91 12.71 18.59
CA SER A 184 -2.42 12.44 19.94
C SER A 184 -2.22 13.73 20.75
N ALA A 185 -1.83 14.81 20.07
CA ALA A 185 -1.71 16.15 20.66
C ALA A 185 -3.06 16.89 20.81
N GLY A 186 -4.18 16.30 20.41
CA GLY A 186 -5.52 16.91 20.51
C GLY A 186 -5.76 18.08 19.55
N LYS A 187 -4.95 18.21 18.48
CA LYS A 187 -5.07 19.30 17.49
C LYS A 187 -6.15 19.04 16.42
N VAL A 188 -6.53 17.78 16.26
CA VAL A 188 -7.59 17.31 15.37
C VAL A 188 -8.48 16.32 16.13
N GLU A 189 -9.67 16.06 15.63
CA GLU A 189 -10.65 15.17 16.27
C GLU A 189 -10.52 13.72 15.80
N ALA A 190 -10.04 13.52 14.57
CA ALA A 190 -9.75 12.21 14.03
C ALA A 190 -8.53 12.24 13.10
N ALA A 191 -7.93 11.07 12.90
CA ALA A 191 -6.95 10.82 11.85
C ALA A 191 -7.40 9.61 11.03
N VAL A 192 -7.22 9.66 9.70
CA VAL A 192 -7.74 8.61 8.80
C VAL A 192 -6.70 8.11 7.81
N ASP A 193 -6.69 6.79 7.62
CA ASP A 193 -5.96 6.06 6.57
C ASP A 193 -6.52 4.64 6.49
N ILE A 194 -5.97 3.76 5.68
CA ILE A 194 -6.34 2.34 5.67
C ILE A 194 -6.08 1.71 7.05
N LEU A 195 -6.98 0.79 7.43
CA LEU A 195 -6.94 0.09 8.71
C LEU A 195 -5.55 -0.47 9.09
N PRO A 196 -4.83 -1.22 8.24
CA PRO A 196 -3.53 -1.77 8.62
C PRO A 196 -2.49 -0.69 8.92
N THR A 197 -2.52 0.46 8.23
CA THR A 197 -1.57 1.55 8.47
C THR A 197 -1.83 2.22 9.82
N ILE A 198 -3.09 2.52 10.14
CA ILE A 198 -3.46 3.09 11.44
C ILE A 198 -3.10 2.12 12.57
N ALA A 199 -3.47 0.85 12.44
CA ALA A 199 -3.20 -0.16 13.46
C ALA A 199 -1.70 -0.36 13.69
N HIS A 200 -0.92 -0.46 12.61
CA HIS A 200 0.53 -0.61 12.68
C HIS A 200 1.17 0.61 13.35
N LEU A 201 0.85 1.83 12.91
CA LEU A 201 1.47 3.05 13.44
C LEU A 201 1.06 3.36 14.88
N ILE A 202 -0.16 3.03 15.31
CA ILE A 202 -0.56 3.10 16.73
C ILE A 202 0.32 2.18 17.56
N SER A 203 0.50 0.94 17.10
CA SER A 203 1.28 -0.08 17.81
C SER A 203 2.76 0.30 17.92
N VAL A 204 3.45 0.55 16.79
CA VAL A 204 4.91 0.71 16.79
C VAL A 204 5.39 2.05 17.37
N ASN A 205 4.55 3.09 17.37
CA ASN A 205 4.91 4.38 17.95
C ASN A 205 4.42 4.56 19.40
N GLY A 206 3.79 3.55 20.00
CA GLY A 206 3.35 3.60 21.40
C GLY A 206 2.26 4.64 21.67
N TYR A 207 1.33 4.85 20.75
CA TYR A 207 0.23 5.80 20.93
C TYR A 207 -0.86 5.25 21.88
N TYR A 208 -0.60 5.29 23.19
CA TYR A 208 -1.51 4.74 24.21
C TYR A 208 -2.82 5.51 24.39
N ASN A 209 -2.87 6.78 23.96
CA ASN A 209 -4.07 7.62 24.05
C ASN A 209 -4.96 7.53 22.81
N LEU A 210 -4.57 6.75 21.80
CA LEU A 210 -5.31 6.60 20.54
C LEU A 210 -6.01 5.24 20.46
N LYS A 211 -7.13 5.21 19.74
CA LYS A 211 -7.80 3.97 19.36
C LYS A 211 -8.41 4.09 17.97
N ILE A 212 -8.71 2.95 17.36
CA ILE A 212 -9.52 2.87 16.15
C ILE A 212 -10.98 2.87 16.58
N SER A 213 -11.71 3.91 16.18
CA SER A 213 -13.10 4.15 16.60
C SER A 213 -14.12 3.79 15.54
N GLY A 214 -13.70 3.25 14.39
CA GLY A 214 -14.60 2.82 13.32
C GLY A 214 -13.91 2.74 11.97
N THR A 215 -14.68 2.38 10.95
CA THR A 215 -14.22 2.30 9.56
C THR A 215 -15.29 2.81 8.60
N SER A 216 -14.85 3.32 7.45
CA SER A 216 -15.72 3.64 6.32
C SER A 216 -16.19 2.36 5.61
N GLU A 217 -17.37 2.43 5.00
CA GLU A 217 -17.83 1.42 4.03
C GLU A 217 -17.03 1.49 2.73
N HIS A 218 -16.48 2.67 2.41
CA HIS A 218 -15.59 2.85 1.28
C HIS A 218 -14.21 2.26 1.58
N LYS A 219 -13.68 1.50 0.61
CA LYS A 219 -12.39 0.83 0.70
C LYS A 219 -11.38 1.46 -0.23
N VAL A 220 -10.12 1.41 0.17
CA VAL A 220 -8.99 1.63 -0.73
C VAL A 220 -8.70 0.32 -1.44
N HIS A 221 -8.93 0.28 -2.74
CA HIS A 221 -8.60 -0.83 -3.62
C HIS A 221 -7.19 -0.62 -4.17
N VAL A 222 -6.20 -1.25 -3.55
CA VAL A 222 -4.80 -1.02 -3.88
C VAL A 222 -4.46 -1.65 -5.23
N SER A 223 -3.95 -0.84 -6.14
CA SER A 223 -3.58 -1.16 -7.51
C SER A 223 -2.26 -0.50 -7.88
N PHE A 224 -1.77 -0.80 -9.09
CA PHE A 224 -0.67 -0.07 -9.69
C PHE A 224 -1.20 1.08 -10.54
N MET A 225 -0.44 2.18 -10.56
CA MET A 225 -0.66 3.30 -11.47
C MET A 225 0.51 3.37 -12.43
N ILE A 226 0.19 3.37 -13.72
CA ILE A 226 1.13 3.31 -14.84
C ILE A 226 1.00 4.63 -15.61
N LYS A 227 2.11 5.26 -15.97
CA LYS A 227 2.07 6.49 -16.80
C LYS A 227 1.30 6.24 -18.11
N ARG A 228 0.54 7.23 -18.55
CA ARG A 228 -0.12 7.18 -19.86
C ARG A 228 0.85 7.66 -20.95
N LEU A 229 0.87 6.96 -22.07
CA LEU A 229 1.72 7.28 -23.23
C LEU A 229 1.28 8.60 -23.88
#